data_AF-A0A9P8L2H7-F1
#
_entry.id   AF-A0A9P8L2H7-F1
#
_cell.length_a   1.000
_cell.length_b   1.000
_cell.length_c   1.000
_cell.angle_alpha   90.00
_cell.angle_beta   90.00
_cell.angle_gamma   90.00
#
_symmetry.space_group_name_H-M   'P 1'
#
loop_
_entity.id
_entity.type
_entity.pdbx_description
1 polymer ?
#
loop_
_entity_poly.entity_id
_entity_poly.type
_entity_poly.pdbx_seq_one_letter_code
_entity_poly.pdbx_strand_id
1 'polypeptide(L)'
;MIGHPKHVQRCLDAGADIICAQGGEGGGHTGDVPTTILIPTVVQLCKGKKSPLTGEDVLVIAAGGLFNGQSLAAALMFGASAVWIGT
;
A
#
# COMPACT_ATOMS: atom_id res chain seq x y z
N MET A 1 8.54 0.55 1.38
CA MET A 1 7.47 1.57 1.35
C MET A 1 7.54 2.28 0.01
N ILE A 2 6.40 2.56 -0.63
CA ILE A 2 6.34 3.19 -1.96
C ILE A 2 5.38 4.37 -1.94
N GLY A 3 5.72 5.45 -2.66
CA GLY A 3 4.84 6.62 -2.85
C GLY A 3 4.30 6.78 -4.27
N HIS A 4 4.52 5.82 -5.17
CA HIS A 4 4.08 5.90 -6.58
C HIS A 4 3.84 4.50 -7.18
N PRO A 5 2.79 4.30 -8.01
CA PRO A 5 2.45 3.00 -8.60
C PRO A 5 3.59 2.34 -9.39
N LYS A 6 4.41 3.14 -10.09
CA LYS A 6 5.58 2.66 -10.85
C LYS A 6 6.59 1.84 -10.02
N HIS A 7 6.61 2.00 -8.69
CA HIS A 7 7.51 1.26 -7.82
C HIS A 7 7.05 -0.18 -7.57
N VAL A 8 5.78 -0.52 -7.82
CA VAL A 8 5.21 -1.85 -7.54
C VAL A 8 5.96 -2.94 -8.28
N GLN A 9 6.21 -2.78 -9.58
CA GLN A 9 6.89 -3.81 -10.37
C GLN A 9 8.28 -4.12 -9.80
N ARG A 10 9.06 -3.08 -9.45
CA ARG A 10 10.38 -3.27 -8.84
C ARG A 10 10.32 -3.98 -7.48
N CYS A 11 9.28 -3.73 -6.68
CA CYS A 11 9.08 -4.44 -5.42
C CYS A 11 8.75 -5.92 -5.64
N LEU A 12 7.89 -6.21 -6.62
CA LEU A 12 7.54 -7.59 -6.99
C LEU A 12 8.76 -8.35 -7.53
N ASP A 13 9.56 -7.72 -8.38
CA ASP A 13 10.80 -8.30 -8.93
C ASP A 13 11.84 -8.58 -7.82
N ALA A 14 11.84 -7.77 -6.77
CA ALA A 14 12.67 -7.96 -5.59
C ALA A 14 12.11 -9.04 -4.63
N GLY A 15 10.96 -9.65 -4.95
CA GLY A 15 10.34 -10.69 -4.13
C GLY A 15 9.64 -10.16 -2.88
N ALA A 16 9.13 -8.92 -2.90
CA ALA A 16 8.44 -8.36 -1.75
C ALA A 16 7.13 -9.11 -1.45
N ASP A 17 7.00 -9.63 -0.22
CA ASP A 17 5.78 -10.27 0.27
C ASP A 17 4.70 -9.26 0.70
N ILE A 18 5.16 -8.06 1.09
CA ILE A 18 4.33 -6.98 1.60
C ILE A 18 4.77 -5.67 0.97
N ILE A 19 3.81 -4.90 0.46
CA ILE A 19 4.03 -3.57 -0.10
C ILE A 19 3.25 -2.55 0.73
N CYS A 20 3.99 -1.73 1.49
CA CYS A 20 3.42 -0.56 2.16
C CYS A 20 3.34 0.63 1.20
N ALA A 21 2.13 0.99 0.80
CA ALA A 21 1.83 2.13 -0.07
C ALA A 21 1.50 3.35 0.79
N GLN A 22 2.33 4.38 0.70
CA GLN A 22 2.20 5.61 1.49
C GLN A 22 1.77 6.76 0.58
N GLY A 23 0.55 7.26 0.79
CA GLY A 23 0.08 8.46 0.10
C GLY A 23 0.83 9.72 0.55
N GLY A 24 0.77 10.76 -0.26
CA GLY A 24 1.45 12.04 -0.01
C GLY A 24 1.02 12.75 1.27
N GLU A 25 -0.14 12.38 1.82
CA GLU A 25 -0.63 12.87 3.12
C GLU A 25 0.22 12.37 4.31
N GLY A 26 1.06 11.35 4.12
CA GLY A 26 1.97 10.89 5.17
C GLY A 26 3.07 11.89 5.50
N GLY A 27 3.53 11.87 6.75
CA GLY A 27 4.74 12.59 7.15
C GLY A 27 6.02 11.94 6.59
N GLY A 28 7.08 12.75 6.47
CA GLY A 28 8.42 12.29 6.07
C GLY A 28 8.64 12.31 4.56
N HIS A 29 9.45 11.37 4.06
CA HIS A 29 9.77 11.26 2.63
C HIS A 29 8.68 10.46 1.91
N THR A 30 7.65 11.17 1.45
CA THR A 30 6.50 10.60 0.73
C THR A 30 6.61 10.84 -0.78
N GLY A 31 5.66 10.30 -1.53
CA GLY A 31 5.46 10.65 -2.95
C GLY A 31 4.26 11.57 -3.12
N ASP A 32 4.02 12.04 -4.34
CA ASP A 32 2.98 13.06 -4.61
C ASP A 32 1.58 12.48 -4.89
N VAL A 33 1.41 11.15 -4.82
CA VAL A 33 0.13 10.48 -5.12
C VAL A 33 -0.74 10.44 -3.87
N PRO A 34 -1.98 10.96 -3.90
CA PRO A 34 -2.90 10.92 -2.75
C PRO A 34 -3.26 9.48 -2.34
N THR A 35 -3.48 9.26 -1.05
CA THR A 35 -3.83 7.94 -0.46
C THR A 35 -5.03 7.31 -1.18
N THR A 36 -6.08 8.10 -1.41
CA THR A 36 -7.32 7.63 -2.06
C THR A 36 -7.13 7.15 -3.50
N ILE A 37 -6.04 7.56 -4.16
CA ILE A 37 -5.67 7.11 -5.51
C ILE A 37 -4.62 6.00 -5.45
N LEU A 38 -3.58 6.20 -4.62
CA LEU A 38 -2.44 5.29 -4.54
C LEU A 38 -2.85 3.91 -4.06
N ILE A 39 -3.59 3.81 -2.95
CA ILE A 39 -3.92 2.54 -2.31
C ILE A 39 -4.68 1.59 -3.25
N PRO A 40 -5.85 1.97 -3.81
CA PRO A 40 -6.58 1.06 -4.69
C PRO A 40 -5.78 0.72 -5.97
N THR A 41 -4.97 1.66 -6.48
CA THR A 41 -4.11 1.40 -7.65
C THR A 41 -3.06 0.34 -7.34
N VAL A 42 -2.36 0.44 -6.20
CA VAL A 42 -1.35 -0.55 -5.78
C VAL A 42 -2.00 -1.91 -5.54
N VAL A 43 -3.18 -1.94 -4.89
CA VAL A 43 -3.94 -3.18 -4.71
C VAL A 43 -4.23 -3.86 -6.05
N GLN A 44 -4.71 -3.12 -7.07
CA GLN A 44 -4.95 -3.72 -8.38
C GLN A 44 -3.67 -4.25 -9.02
N LEU A 45 -2.54 -3.54 -8.90
CA LEU A 45 -1.25 -3.97 -9.47
C LEU A 45 -0.68 -5.22 -8.78
N CYS A 46 -1.01 -5.42 -7.50
CA CYS A 46 -0.59 -6.60 -6.73
C CYS A 46 -1.52 -7.81 -6.90
N LYS A 47 -2.70 -7.67 -7.54
CA LYS A 47 -3.64 -8.79 -7.71
C LYS A 47 -3.02 -9.96 -8.45
N GLY A 48 -3.18 -11.16 -7.88
CA GLY A 48 -2.65 -12.40 -8.44
C GLY A 48 -1.12 -12.52 -8.38
N LYS A 49 -0.43 -11.58 -7.73
CA LYS A 49 1.00 -11.69 -7.46
C LYS A 49 1.19 -12.44 -6.16
N LYS A 50 2.08 -13.43 -6.16
CA LYS A 50 2.29 -14.33 -5.02
C LYS A 50 3.55 -13.94 -4.25
N SER A 51 3.44 -13.98 -2.93
CA SER A 51 4.55 -13.90 -2.00
C SER A 51 5.46 -15.13 -2.21
N PRO A 52 6.77 -14.95 -2.42
CA PRO A 52 7.70 -16.07 -2.49
C PRO A 52 7.86 -16.79 -1.14
N LEU A 53 7.58 -16.11 -0.02
CA LEU A 53 7.69 -16.70 1.32
C LEU A 53 6.48 -17.57 1.70
N THR A 54 5.25 -17.10 1.41
CA THR A 54 4.02 -17.78 1.86
C THR A 54 3.27 -18.52 0.75
N GLY A 55 3.51 -18.18 -0.52
CA GLY A 55 2.69 -18.65 -1.65
C GLY A 55 1.32 -17.98 -1.76
N GLU A 56 0.97 -17.11 -0.82
CA GLU A 56 -0.29 -16.34 -0.80
C GLU A 56 -0.17 -15.03 -1.58
N ASP A 57 -1.26 -14.29 -1.72
CA ASP A 57 -1.22 -12.99 -2.41
C ASP A 57 -0.33 -11.98 -1.68
N VAL A 58 0.43 -11.18 -2.45
CA VAL A 58 1.24 -10.08 -1.91
C VAL A 58 0.32 -9.08 -1.21
N LEU A 59 0.61 -8.81 0.06
CA LEU A 59 -0.23 -7.95 0.89
C LEU A 59 0.07 -6.47 0.63
N VAL A 60 -0.98 -5.66 0.56
CA VAL A 60 -0.84 -4.21 0.46
C VAL A 60 -1.24 -3.57 1.79
N ILE A 61 -0.34 -2.76 2.34
CA ILE A 61 -0.56 -2.02 3.59
C ILE A 61 -0.74 -0.55 3.25
N ALA A 62 -1.84 0.05 3.70
CA ALA A 62 -2.10 1.46 3.45
C ALA A 62 -1.41 2.35 4.49
N ALA A 63 -0.82 3.46 4.05
CA ALA A 63 -0.17 4.44 4.91
C ALA A 63 -0.39 5.87 4.37
N GLY A 64 -0.29 6.85 5.27
CA GLY A 64 -0.42 8.27 4.95
C GLY A 64 -1.78 8.85 5.33
N GLY A 65 -1.80 9.82 6.25
CA GLY A 65 -3.03 10.53 6.66
C GLY A 65 -4.12 9.69 7.36
N LEU A 66 -3.82 8.45 7.80
CA LEU A 66 -4.77 7.56 8.47
C LEU A 66 -4.61 7.67 9.99
N PHE A 67 -5.67 8.05 10.71
CA PHE A 67 -5.60 8.36 12.15
C PHE A 67 -6.82 7.91 12.99
N ASN A 68 -7.88 7.39 12.36
CA ASN A 68 -9.10 7.00 13.05
C ASN A 68 -9.78 5.77 12.41
N GLY A 69 -10.86 5.29 13.04
CA GLY A 69 -11.63 4.14 12.57
C GLY A 69 -12.22 4.31 11.16
N GLN A 70 -12.67 5.53 10.80
CA GLN A 70 -13.19 5.80 9.46
C GLN A 70 -12.10 5.65 8.38
N SER A 71 -10.91 6.21 8.63
CA SER A 71 -9.77 6.11 7.72
C SER A 71 -9.24 4.68 7.60
N LEU A 72 -9.25 3.91 8.69
CA LEU A 72 -8.99 2.48 8.68
C LEU A 72 -10.01 1.74 7.79
N ALA A 73 -11.31 1.97 8.02
CA ALA A 73 -12.36 1.34 7.24
C ALA A 73 -12.24 1.68 5.74
N ALA A 74 -11.97 2.95 5.40
CA ALA A 74 -11.74 3.36 4.02
C ALA A 74 -10.55 2.63 3.38
N ALA A 75 -9.42 2.51 4.08
CA ALA A 75 -8.25 1.79 3.59
C ALA A 75 -8.53 0.30 3.32
N LEU A 76 -9.26 -0.36 4.22
CA LEU A 76 -9.69 -1.75 4.03
C LEU A 76 -10.65 -1.88 2.83
N MET A 77 -11.57 -0.92 2.65
CA MET A 77 -12.49 -0.88 1.51
C MET A 77 -11.78 -0.63 0.17
N PHE A 78 -10.64 0.05 0.16
CA PHE A 78 -9.77 0.13 -1.02
C PHE A 78 -9.04 -1.18 -1.35
N GLY A 79 -9.13 -2.17 -0.46
CA GLY A 79 -8.54 -3.50 -0.62
C GLY A 79 -7.17 -3.67 0.04
N ALA A 80 -6.75 -2.74 0.90
CA ALA A 80 -5.56 -2.95 1.73
C ALA A 80 -5.83 -4.02 2.80
N SER A 81 -4.80 -4.79 3.16
CA SER A 81 -4.88 -5.84 4.17
C SER A 81 -4.72 -5.31 5.59
N ALA A 82 -4.03 -4.18 5.75
CA ALA A 82 -3.88 -3.48 7.02
C ALA A 82 -3.51 -2.01 6.79
N VAL A 83 -3.35 -1.27 7.88
CA VAL A 83 -2.86 0.11 7.87
C VAL A 83 -1.57 0.24 8.68
N TRP A 84 -0.66 1.09 8.19
CA TRP A 84 0.52 1.53 8.91
C TRP A 84 0.29 2.97 9.36
N ILE A 85 0.21 3.18 10.68
CA ILE A 85 -0.10 4.49 11.27
C ILE A 85 1.17 5.14 11.79
N GLY A 86 1.37 6.40 11.40
CA GLY A 86 2.44 7.27 11.89
C GLY A 86 1.87 8.48 12.62
N THR A 87 1.41 9.49 11.87
CA THR A 87 0.93 10.78 12.38
C THR A 87 0.12 11.53 11.32
#